data_AF-A0A854QJ65-F1
#
_entry.id   AF-A0A854QJ65-F1
#
_cell.length_a   1.000
_cell.length_b   1.000
_cell.length_c   1.000
_cell.angle_alpha   90.00
_cell.angle_beta   90.00
_cell.angle_gamma   90.00
#
_symmetry.space_group_name_H-M   'P 1'
#
loop_
_entity.id
_entity.type
_entity.pdbx_description
1 polymer ?
#
loop_
_entity_poly.entity_id
_entity_poly.type
_entity_poly.pdbx_seq_one_letter_code
_entity_poly.pdbx_strand_id
1 'polypeptide(L)'
;MSQPISKLDNPSTLLQSVSSNAVHEKITILPGHEPDYSACTFALWQEDHTLGNALRWIIMKDPEVEFCGYTAPHPSEPKIHLRIQMYENQSAVDCLRRALSNLRDLLNAVNDTYSSSLQNDDYVREDDYDVKAAVDETLRERGFAVEEDDRMDVS
;
A
#
# COMPACT_ATOMS: atom_id res chain seq x y z
N MET A 1 48.94 12.60 10.80
CA MET A 1 47.65 12.38 11.48
C MET A 1 46.56 12.80 10.51
N SER A 2 45.84 11.84 9.95
CA SER A 2 44.85 12.03 8.87
C SER A 2 43.59 12.68 9.44
N GLN A 3 43.11 13.75 8.81
CA GLN A 3 41.84 14.38 9.15
C GLN A 3 40.67 13.42 8.83
N PRO A 4 39.56 13.46 9.58
CA PRO A 4 38.39 12.66 9.27
C PRO A 4 37.73 13.20 7.98
N ILE A 5 37.74 12.39 6.92
CA ILE A 5 37.06 12.67 5.65
C ILE A 5 35.57 12.86 5.96
N SER A 6 35.01 14.00 5.56
CA SER A 6 33.60 14.29 5.79
C SER A 6 32.74 13.32 4.97
N LYS A 7 31.58 12.91 5.48
CA LYS A 7 30.67 11.97 4.77
C LYS A 7 30.20 12.50 3.39
N LEU A 8 30.45 13.77 3.10
CA LEU A 8 30.13 14.46 1.85
C LEU A 8 31.21 14.32 0.77
N ASP A 9 32.43 13.91 1.14
CA ASP A 9 33.55 13.75 0.20
C ASP A 9 33.57 12.38 -0.50
N ASN A 10 32.62 11.49 -0.16
CA ASN A 10 32.47 10.23 -0.88
C ASN A 10 31.69 10.49 -2.19
N PRO A 11 32.30 10.28 -3.37
CA PRO A 11 31.64 10.48 -4.66
C PRO A 11 30.38 9.61 -4.81
N SER A 12 30.29 8.48 -4.11
CA SER A 12 29.10 7.62 -4.11
C SER A 12 27.90 8.29 -3.41
N THR A 13 28.15 9.07 -2.34
CA THR A 13 27.11 9.79 -1.58
C THR A 13 26.58 11.00 -2.38
N LEU A 14 27.46 11.67 -3.14
CA LEU A 14 27.06 12.80 -4.00
C LEU A 14 26.31 12.36 -5.26
N LEU A 15 26.58 11.17 -5.80
CA LEU A 15 25.83 10.63 -6.93
C LEU A 15 24.38 10.27 -6.55
N GLN A 16 24.16 9.88 -5.29
CA GLN A 16 22.83 9.56 -4.77
C GLN A 16 21.94 10.79 -4.57
N SER A 17 22.52 11.99 -4.39
CA SER A 17 21.76 13.24 -4.20
C SER A 17 21.43 13.99 -5.49
N VAL A 18 21.98 13.58 -6.65
CA VAL A 18 21.86 14.34 -7.92
C VAL A 18 21.11 13.60 -9.04
N SER A 19 20.82 12.29 -8.90
CA SER A 19 20.05 11.56 -9.92
C SER A 19 18.59 11.35 -9.52
N SER A 20 17.71 12.22 -10.03
CA SER A 20 16.25 12.03 -10.03
C SER A 20 15.76 10.90 -10.94
N ASN A 21 16.67 10.15 -11.58
CA ASN A 21 16.37 8.99 -12.45
C ASN A 21 17.29 7.79 -12.14
N ALA A 22 17.53 7.47 -10.87
CA ALA A 22 18.09 6.16 -10.53
C ALA A 22 17.03 5.08 -10.75
N VAL A 23 17.26 4.17 -11.70
CA VAL A 23 16.42 2.98 -11.90
C VAL A 23 16.64 2.06 -10.70
N HIS A 24 15.81 2.21 -9.67
CA HIS A 24 15.81 1.29 -8.53
C HIS A 24 15.14 -0.01 -8.95
N GLU A 25 15.79 -1.14 -8.66
CA GLU A 25 15.12 -2.44 -8.73
C GLU A 25 13.89 -2.43 -7.82
N LYS A 26 12.78 -3.02 -8.28
CA LYS A 26 11.49 -2.96 -7.57
C LYS A 26 11.58 -3.51 -6.14
N ILE A 27 12.35 -4.59 -5.97
CA ILE A 27 12.56 -5.27 -4.70
C ILE A 27 14.06 -5.47 -4.54
N THR A 28 14.63 -4.97 -3.45
CA THR A 28 16.02 -5.23 -3.09
C THR A 28 16.11 -5.80 -1.68
N ILE A 29 17.11 -6.64 -1.41
CA ILE A 29 17.40 -7.12 -0.06
C ILE A 29 18.39 -6.14 0.58
N LEU A 30 18.03 -5.61 1.74
CA LEU A 30 18.89 -4.70 2.50
C LEU A 30 19.99 -5.46 3.23
N PRO A 31 21.15 -4.81 3.49
CA PRO A 31 22.21 -5.40 4.31
C PRO A 31 21.70 -5.72 5.73
N GLY A 32 22.26 -6.76 6.36
CA GLY A 32 21.81 -7.27 7.66
C GLY A 32 20.76 -8.38 7.59
N HIS A 33 20.79 -9.17 6.50
CA HIS A 33 20.10 -10.45 6.41
C HIS A 33 21.01 -11.58 6.91
N GLU A 34 20.41 -12.69 7.34
CA GLU A 34 21.16 -13.89 7.71
C GLU A 34 21.75 -14.59 6.46
N PRO A 35 22.88 -15.32 6.58
CA PRO A 35 23.53 -15.98 5.44
C PRO A 35 22.66 -17.01 4.71
N ASP A 36 21.71 -17.61 5.43
CA ASP A 36 20.74 -18.60 4.94
C ASP A 36 19.42 -17.96 4.47
N TYR A 37 19.31 -16.63 4.53
CA TYR A 37 18.09 -15.88 4.25
C TYR A 37 16.90 -16.23 5.18
N SER A 38 17.14 -16.81 6.36
CA SER A 38 16.10 -17.06 7.37
C SER A 38 15.46 -15.77 7.89
N ALA A 39 16.25 -14.70 7.99
CA ALA A 39 15.77 -13.37 8.31
C ALA A 39 16.27 -12.34 7.29
N CYS A 40 15.35 -11.67 6.61
CA CYS A 40 15.64 -10.70 5.55
C CYS A 40 14.80 -9.43 5.70
N THR A 41 15.40 -8.30 5.34
CA THR A 41 14.66 -7.05 5.14
C THR A 41 14.63 -6.72 3.66
N PHE A 42 13.44 -6.64 3.09
CA PHE A 42 13.20 -6.26 1.70
C PHE A 42 12.85 -4.78 1.63
N ALA A 43 13.47 -4.04 0.71
CA ALA A 43 13.05 -2.70 0.34
C ALA A 43 12.22 -2.78 -0.94
N LEU A 44 10.96 -2.37 -0.85
CA LEU A 44 10.03 -2.31 -1.97
C LEU A 44 9.92 -0.85 -2.41
N TRP A 45 10.36 -0.56 -3.63
CA TRP A 45 10.35 0.78 -4.19
C TRP A 45 9.03 1.10 -4.87
N GLN A 46 8.60 2.36 -4.79
CA GLN A 46 7.31 2.84 -5.27
C GLN A 46 6.14 2.01 -4.73
N GLU A 47 6.18 1.73 -3.44
CA GLU A 47 5.12 1.01 -2.71
C GLU A 47 4.89 1.71 -1.37
N ASP A 48 3.69 1.55 -0.83
CA ASP A 48 3.23 2.23 0.38
C ASP A 48 2.51 1.26 1.34
N HIS A 49 1.75 1.83 2.28
CA HIS A 49 0.97 1.09 3.26
C HIS A 49 -0.05 0.13 2.65
N THR A 50 -0.49 0.36 1.41
CA THR A 50 -1.46 -0.48 0.70
C THR A 50 -0.89 -1.88 0.52
N LEU A 51 0.25 -2.00 -0.17
CA LEU A 51 0.90 -3.29 -0.36
C LEU A 51 1.56 -3.79 0.94
N GLY A 52 2.17 -2.89 1.71
CA GLY A 52 2.86 -3.25 2.95
C GLY A 52 1.95 -3.93 3.98
N ASN A 53 0.76 -3.36 4.23
CA ASN A 53 -0.19 -3.93 5.18
C ASN A 53 -0.81 -5.23 4.67
N ALA A 54 -1.14 -5.30 3.38
CA ALA A 54 -1.68 -6.52 2.75
C ALA A 54 -0.68 -7.69 2.85
N LEU A 55 0.58 -7.47 2.47
CA LEU A 55 1.63 -8.49 2.58
C LEU A 55 1.88 -8.89 4.02
N ARG A 56 1.98 -7.92 4.95
CA ARG A 56 2.15 -8.23 6.36
C ARG A 56 1.06 -9.16 6.87
N TRP A 57 -0.20 -8.89 6.52
CA TRP A 57 -1.32 -9.73 6.96
C TRP A 57 -1.23 -11.14 6.40
N ILE A 58 -0.95 -11.30 5.10
CA ILE A 58 -0.83 -12.61 4.45
C ILE A 58 0.35 -13.41 5.01
N ILE A 59 1.51 -12.78 5.16
CA ILE A 59 2.72 -13.44 5.66
C ILE A 59 2.52 -13.90 7.11
N MET A 60 1.87 -13.10 7.97
CA MET A 60 1.57 -13.48 9.35
C MET A 60 0.57 -14.64 9.49
N LYS A 61 -0.09 -15.08 8.40
CA LYS A 61 -0.94 -16.28 8.40
C LYS A 61 -0.14 -17.56 8.17
N ASP A 62 1.08 -17.45 7.67
CA ASP A 62 1.95 -18.58 7.44
C ASP A 62 2.50 -19.08 8.79
N PRO A 63 2.23 -20.34 9.20
CA PRO A 63 2.72 -20.88 10.48
C PRO A 63 4.25 -21.01 10.52
N GLU A 64 4.92 -20.90 9.38
CA GLU A 64 6.36 -20.99 9.24
C GLU A 64 7.08 -19.66 9.51
N VAL A 65 6.32 -18.57 9.63
CA VAL A 65 6.83 -17.23 9.92
C VAL A 65 6.82 -17.00 11.42
N GLU A 66 7.98 -16.64 11.97
CA GLU A 66 8.11 -16.20 13.35
C GLU A 66 7.70 -14.73 13.51
N PHE A 67 8.16 -13.89 12.59
CA PHE A 67 7.91 -12.45 12.65
C PHE A 67 7.81 -11.83 11.27
N CYS A 68 6.82 -10.97 11.08
CA CYS A 68 6.73 -10.09 9.93
C CYS A 68 6.26 -8.68 10.33
N GLY A 69 6.99 -7.67 9.85
CA GLY A 69 6.67 -6.26 10.07
C GLY A 69 7.08 -5.42 8.87
N TYR A 70 6.36 -4.33 8.63
CA TYR A 70 6.75 -3.34 7.63
C TYR A 70 6.82 -1.94 8.24
N THR A 71 7.63 -1.09 7.63
CA THR A 71 7.77 0.31 8.02
C THR A 71 7.99 1.17 6.78
N ALA A 72 7.40 2.37 6.77
CA ALA A 72 7.74 3.42 5.82
C ALA A 72 8.78 4.32 6.49
N PRO A 73 10.07 4.25 6.10
CA PRO A 73 11.15 4.94 6.83
C PRO A 73 10.97 6.46 6.83
N HIS A 74 10.44 7.03 5.75
CA HIS A 74 10.14 8.45 5.65
C HIS A 74 8.99 8.69 4.65
N PRO A 75 7.98 9.53 4.96
CA PRO A 75 6.83 9.76 4.08
C PRO A 75 7.16 10.32 2.69
N SER A 76 8.26 11.08 2.56
CA SER A 76 8.70 11.65 1.29
C SER A 76 9.52 10.70 0.42
N GLU A 77 9.87 9.51 0.92
CA GLU A 77 10.54 8.48 0.14
C GLU A 77 9.52 7.41 -0.23
N PRO A 78 9.24 7.18 -1.53
CA PRO A 78 8.25 6.20 -1.96
C PRO A 78 8.85 4.79 -1.86
N LYS A 79 9.10 4.31 -0.64
CA LYS A 79 9.58 2.96 -0.38
C LYS A 79 9.10 2.46 0.98
N ILE A 80 8.93 1.16 1.10
CA ILE A 80 8.68 0.49 2.37
C ILE A 80 9.75 -0.56 2.63
N HIS A 81 10.04 -0.80 3.91
CA HIS A 81 10.89 -1.89 4.35
C HIS A 81 10.01 -2.99 4.96
N LEU A 82 10.11 -4.20 4.46
CA LEU A 82 9.41 -5.39 4.94
C LEU A 82 10.43 -6.36 5.55
N ARG A 83 10.36 -6.58 6.86
CA ARG A 83 11.19 -7.57 7.56
C ARG A 83 10.39 -8.86 7.71
N ILE A 84 10.99 -9.97 7.31
CA ILE A 84 10.47 -11.33 7.52
C ILE A 84 11.54 -12.12 8.27
N GLN A 85 11.12 -12.83 9.32
CA GLN A 85 11.92 -13.80 10.05
C GLN A 85 11.15 -15.12 10.07
N MET A 86 11.79 -16.17 9.60
CA MET A 86 11.24 -17.51 9.51
C MET A 86 11.70 -18.36 10.69
N TYR A 87 10.93 -19.40 11.00
CA TYR A 87 11.42 -20.50 11.83
C TYR A 87 12.52 -21.29 11.09
N GLU A 88 13.25 -22.13 11.85
CA GLU A 88 14.48 -22.80 11.41
C GLU A 88 14.37 -23.49 10.03
N ASN A 89 15.44 -23.36 9.22
CA ASN A 89 15.60 -23.95 7.89
C ASN A 89 14.65 -23.47 6.79
N GLN A 90 14.03 -22.30 6.94
CA GLN A 90 13.17 -21.72 5.91
C GLN A 90 13.68 -20.40 5.37
N SER A 91 13.43 -20.15 4.09
CA SER A 91 13.86 -18.93 3.42
C SER A 91 12.76 -17.86 3.45
N ALA A 92 13.12 -16.67 3.95
CA ALA A 92 12.25 -15.50 3.88
C ALA A 92 11.94 -15.08 2.43
N VAL A 93 12.84 -15.39 1.48
CA VAL A 93 12.64 -15.10 0.05
C VAL A 93 11.52 -15.96 -0.53
N ASP A 94 11.52 -17.25 -0.20
CA ASP A 94 10.49 -18.18 -0.67
C ASP A 94 9.15 -17.91 0.02
N CYS A 95 9.16 -17.56 1.31
CA CYS A 95 7.98 -17.05 2.00
C CYS A 95 7.37 -15.84 1.28
N LEU A 96 8.18 -14.83 0.92
CA LEU A 96 7.70 -13.65 0.20
C LEU A 96 7.08 -14.01 -1.16
N ARG A 97 7.69 -14.94 -1.91
CA ARG A 97 7.13 -15.42 -3.19
C ARG A 97 5.78 -16.11 -3.00
N ARG A 98 5.66 -17.00 -2.02
CA ARG A 98 4.40 -17.67 -1.69
C ARG A 98 3.34 -16.66 -1.26
N ALA A 99 3.70 -15.72 -0.41
CA ALA A 99 2.79 -14.67 0.06
C ALA A 99 2.24 -13.81 -1.08
N LEU A 100 3.07 -13.45 -2.06
CA LEU A 100 2.64 -12.73 -3.25
C LEU A 100 1.65 -13.55 -4.11
N SER A 101 1.89 -14.86 -4.28
CA SER A 101 0.95 -15.73 -4.97
C SER A 101 -0.38 -15.83 -4.21
N ASN A 102 -0.33 -16.08 -2.89
CA ASN A 102 -1.51 -16.19 -2.05
C ASN A 102 -2.34 -14.89 -2.05
N LEU A 103 -1.68 -13.73 -2.03
CA LEU A 103 -2.36 -12.43 -2.12
C LEU A 103 -3.10 -12.30 -3.47
N ARG A 104 -2.46 -12.68 -4.58
CA ARG A 104 -3.12 -12.67 -5.89
C ARG A 104 -4.32 -13.61 -5.93
N ASP A 105 -4.18 -14.81 -5.38
CA ASP A 105 -5.26 -15.80 -5.39
C ASP A 105 -6.45 -15.36 -4.52
N LEU A 106 -6.17 -14.69 -3.39
CA LEU A 106 -7.20 -14.04 -2.56
C LEU A 106 -7.96 -12.96 -3.35
N LEU A 107 -7.24 -12.07 -4.05
CA LEU A 107 -7.85 -11.01 -4.84
C LEU A 107 -8.72 -11.57 -5.97
N ASN A 108 -8.26 -12.63 -6.64
CA ASN A 108 -9.05 -13.31 -7.67
C ASN A 108 -10.35 -13.89 -7.09
N ALA A 109 -10.27 -14.61 -5.96
CA ALA A 109 -11.44 -15.19 -5.33
C ALA A 109 -12.49 -14.13 -4.90
N VAL A 110 -12.02 -12.99 -4.37
CA VAL A 110 -12.88 -11.85 -4.03
C VAL A 110 -13.52 -11.27 -5.30
N ASN A 111 -12.74 -11.06 -6.35
CA ASN A 111 -13.22 -10.51 -7.62
C ASN A 111 -14.28 -11.41 -8.28
N ASP A 112 -14.06 -12.73 -8.27
CA ASP A 112 -14.99 -13.71 -8.85
C ASP A 112 -16.30 -13.75 -8.08
N THR A 113 -16.22 -13.72 -6.74
CA THR A 113 -17.40 -13.66 -5.87
C THR A 113 -18.17 -12.36 -6.06
N TYR A 114 -17.46 -11.23 -6.13
CA TYR A 114 -18.05 -9.92 -6.38
C TYR A 114 -18.75 -9.88 -7.74
N SER A 115 -18.07 -10.34 -8.80
CA SER A 115 -18.62 -10.36 -10.15
C SER A 115 -19.88 -11.24 -10.24
N SER A 116 -19.87 -12.40 -9.57
CA SER A 116 -21.04 -13.28 -9.51
C SER A 116 -22.20 -12.63 -8.75
N SER A 117 -21.92 -11.97 -7.61
CA SER A 117 -22.93 -11.24 -6.85
C SER A 117 -23.52 -10.07 -7.63
N LEU A 118 -22.69 -9.35 -8.37
CA LEU A 118 -23.12 -8.22 -9.20
C LEU A 118 -24.03 -8.67 -10.34
N GLN A 119 -23.73 -9.83 -10.97
CA GLN A 119 -24.57 -10.41 -12.02
C GLN A 119 -25.92 -10.90 -11.52
N ASN A 120 -25.98 -11.39 -10.27
CA ASN A 120 -27.23 -11.86 -9.68
C ASN A 120 -28.18 -10.72 -9.31
N ASP A 121 -27.69 -9.48 -9.20
CA ASP A 121 -28.45 -8.26 -8.87
C ASP A 121 -29.33 -8.34 -7.60
N ASP A 122 -28.95 -9.22 -6.67
CA ASP A 122 -29.68 -9.49 -5.41
C ASP A 122 -29.17 -8.62 -4.24
N TYR A 123 -28.81 -7.37 -4.53
CA TYR A 123 -28.38 -6.41 -3.52
C TYR A 123 -29.42 -5.31 -3.33
N VAL A 124 -29.57 -4.84 -2.10
CA VAL A 124 -30.49 -3.75 -1.78
C VAL A 124 -30.02 -2.49 -2.49
N ARG A 125 -30.86 -1.98 -3.38
CA ARG A 125 -30.70 -0.65 -3.98
C ARG A 125 -31.48 0.31 -3.10
N GLU A 126 -30.77 1.21 -2.44
CA GLU A 126 -31.41 2.36 -1.82
C GLU A 126 -31.71 3.37 -2.92
N ASP A 127 -32.91 3.91 -2.93
CA ASP A 127 -33.23 5.04 -3.81
C ASP A 127 -32.36 6.22 -3.38
N ASP A 128 -31.69 6.87 -4.33
CA ASP A 128 -30.93 8.09 -4.04
C ASP A 128 -31.86 9.10 -3.35
N TYR A 129 -31.47 9.58 -2.18
CA TYR A 129 -32.23 10.62 -1.49
C TYR A 129 -32.07 11.93 -2.25
N ASP A 130 -33.17 12.49 -2.76
CA ASP A 130 -33.15 13.79 -3.42
C ASP A 130 -32.87 14.90 -2.38
N VAL A 131 -31.58 15.16 -2.18
CA VAL A 131 -31.08 16.20 -1.27
C VAL A 131 -31.63 17.56 -1.68
N LYS A 132 -31.84 17.82 -2.99
CA LYS A 132 -32.35 19.10 -3.47
C LYS A 132 -33.80 19.27 -3.03
N ALA A 133 -34.65 18.28 -3.27
CA ALA A 133 -36.04 18.31 -2.82
C ALA A 133 -36.17 18.47 -1.30
N ALA A 134 -35.35 17.75 -0.52
CA ALA A 134 -35.35 17.84 0.93
C ALA A 134 -34.86 19.21 1.47
N VAL A 135 -33.85 19.79 0.83
CA VAL A 135 -33.34 21.12 1.16
C VAL A 135 -34.37 22.19 0.81
N ASP A 136 -35.03 22.08 -0.35
CA ASP A 136 -36.08 23.00 -0.79
C ASP A 136 -37.28 22.96 0.15
N GLU A 137 -37.69 21.77 0.61
CA GLU A 137 -38.73 21.58 1.62
C GLU A 137 -38.33 22.25 2.95
N THR A 138 -37.11 22.00 3.42
CA THR A 138 -36.58 22.58 4.67
C THR A 138 -36.50 24.11 4.61
N LEU A 139 -36.11 24.68 3.47
CA LEU A 139 -36.02 26.13 3.27
C LEU A 139 -37.40 26.78 3.27
N ARG A 140 -38.40 26.14 2.64
CA ARG A 140 -39.81 26.59 2.67
C ARG A 140 -40.38 26.58 4.08
N GLU A 141 -40.15 25.52 4.85
CA GLU A 141 -40.61 25.43 6.25
C GLU A 141 -40.01 26.53 7.14
N ARG A 142 -38.76 26.91 6.86
CA ARG A 142 -38.04 27.96 7.57
C ARG A 142 -38.32 29.38 7.04
N GLY A 143 -39.18 29.51 6.04
CA GLY A 143 -39.61 30.80 5.47
C GLY A 143 -38.57 31.48 4.57
N PHE A 144 -37.58 30.73 4.07
CA PHE A 144 -36.62 31.23 3.09
C PHE A 144 -37.14 31.00 1.67
N ALA A 145 -36.82 31.92 0.75
CA ALA A 145 -37.13 31.74 -0.66
C ALA A 145 -36.23 30.64 -1.24
N VAL A 146 -36.82 29.69 -1.95
CA VAL A 146 -36.10 28.71 -2.77
C VAL A 146 -35.83 29.38 -4.11
N GLU A 147 -34.62 29.87 -4.32
CA GLU A 147 -34.16 30.31 -5.64
C GLU A 147 -33.63 29.09 -6.41
N GLU A 148 -34.14 28.84 -7.61
CA GLU A 148 -33.51 27.93 -8.57
C GLU A 148 -32.20 28.55 -9.03
N ASP A 149 -31.09 28.22 -8.37
CA ASP A 149 -29.77 28.61 -8.85
C ASP A 149 -29.32 27.63 -9.95
N ASP A 150 -29.73 27.90 -11.19
CA ASP A 150 -29.32 27.17 -12.41
C ASP A 150 -27.83 27.36 -12.76
N ARG A 151 -27.01 27.99 -11.91
CA ARG A 151 -25.60 28.30 -12.21
C ARG A 151 -24.61 27.16 -11.99
N MET A 152 -25.05 25.95 -11.64
CA MET A 152 -24.14 24.80 -11.42
C MET A 152 -24.49 23.53 -12.20
N ASP A 153 -24.93 23.67 -13.45
CA ASP A 153 -24.61 22.66 -14.47
C ASP A 153 -23.27 23.02 -15.11
N VAL A 154 -22.17 22.63 -14.47
CA VAL A 154 -20.86 22.57 -15.14
C VAL A 154 -20.73 21.21 -15.81
N SER A 155 -20.57 21.28 -17.14
CA SER A 155 -20.50 20.19 -18.11
C SER A 155 -19.46 19.12 -17.80
#